data_AF-A0A0B2X4B8-F1
#
_entry.id   AF-A0A0B2X4B8-F1
#
_cell.length_a   1.000
_cell.length_b   1.000
_cell.length_c   1.000
_cell.angle_alpha   90.00
_cell.angle_beta   90.00
_cell.angle_gamma   90.00
#
_symmetry.space_group_name_H-M   'P 1'
#
loop_
_entity.id
_entity.type
_entity.pdbx_description
1 polymer ?
#
loop_
_entity_poly.entity_id
_entity_poly.type
_entity_poly.pdbx_seq_one_letter_code
_entity_poly.pdbx_strand_id
1 'polypeptide(L)'
;MCLCLDHAEVDFYAIVSDSGEEKSFRGILDALQPCGQAFGRWDVPPSNINGPAPKVEIVNMYDILPEFFRGDNVTRESTSYILDTYGKFAYQSIKKLASAMHFEYDHALWLDSEAIAVRPFRLRQTFDTHIKAPAVFRSRMRNTDFMGEIMNNSAKVLGRSIDSFGPLLWTLESVQWIIERDVLRDMVRYVEAAHGRDFWSVWTENHGPFEINLYNLHIVARKLETVSSVFSKYAVLETEREMIRFGIAPAFPEMEFQKGTGFLERGYNLLRRPEIQPNFSAFLRRYGQRLFRLDDLTVAPPETVTRFILDTPLDLLVCGAPPLHGWWRHGQDASPPGVV
;
A
#
# COMPACT_ATOMS: atom_id res chain seq x y z
N MET A 1 -11.76 -10.88 6.46
CA MET A 1 -13.19 -10.65 6.79
C MET A 1 -13.57 -11.08 8.20
N CYS A 2 -13.36 -12.33 8.61
CA CYS A 2 -13.75 -12.78 9.97
C CYS A 2 -13.23 -11.89 11.10
N LEU A 3 -12.04 -11.30 10.95
CA LEU A 3 -11.44 -10.40 11.95
C LEU A 3 -11.74 -8.90 11.73
N CYS A 4 -12.44 -8.50 10.68
CA CYS A 4 -12.79 -7.09 10.46
C CYS A 4 -14.15 -6.81 11.10
N LEU A 5 -14.21 -5.93 12.11
CA LEU A 5 -15.42 -5.68 12.91
C LEU A 5 -16.44 -4.79 12.20
N ASP A 6 -16.00 -3.93 11.28
CA ASP A 6 -16.82 -2.90 10.64
C ASP A 6 -16.84 -3.05 9.12
N HIS A 7 -16.67 -4.27 8.62
CA HIS A 7 -16.64 -4.55 7.19
C HIS A 7 -17.94 -4.20 6.47
N ALA A 8 -19.08 -4.24 7.15
CA ALA A 8 -20.36 -3.83 6.59
C ALA A 8 -20.48 -2.30 6.42
N GLU A 9 -19.58 -1.53 7.02
CA GLU A 9 -19.56 -0.06 7.00
C GLU A 9 -18.46 0.49 6.07
N VAL A 10 -17.83 -0.38 5.28
CA VAL A 10 -16.76 -0.02 4.33
C VAL A 10 -17.12 -0.61 2.98
N ASP A 11 -17.02 0.22 1.93
CA ASP A 11 -17.14 -0.27 0.56
C ASP A 11 -15.82 -0.92 0.10
N PHE A 12 -15.91 -2.18 -0.31
CA PHE A 12 -14.79 -2.93 -0.89
C PHE A 12 -14.97 -3.04 -2.40
N TYR A 13 -14.02 -2.49 -3.16
CA TYR A 13 -13.97 -2.62 -4.61
C TYR A 13 -12.81 -3.52 -5.02
N ALA A 14 -13.09 -4.60 -5.75
CA ALA A 14 -12.10 -5.48 -6.32
C ALA A 14 -11.95 -5.20 -7.82
N ILE A 15 -10.83 -4.61 -8.21
CA ILE A 15 -10.57 -4.24 -9.61
C ILE A 15 -9.89 -5.42 -10.33
N VAL A 16 -10.64 -6.07 -11.22
CA VAL A 16 -10.19 -7.25 -11.98
C VAL A 16 -9.79 -6.89 -13.40
N SER A 17 -8.85 -7.65 -13.98
CA SER A 17 -8.30 -7.40 -15.33
C SER A 17 -9.33 -7.57 -16.44
N ASP A 18 -10.18 -8.60 -16.32
CA ASP A 18 -11.07 -9.05 -17.38
C ASP A 18 -12.27 -9.85 -16.83
N SER A 19 -13.20 -10.19 -17.72
CA SER A 19 -14.41 -10.96 -17.40
C SER A 19 -14.13 -12.37 -16.85
N GLY A 20 -12.99 -12.96 -17.18
CA GLY A 20 -12.56 -14.27 -16.67
C GLY A 20 -12.15 -14.20 -15.20
N GLU A 21 -11.34 -13.20 -14.84
CA GLU A 21 -11.02 -12.87 -13.45
C GLU A 21 -12.28 -12.48 -12.67
N GLU A 22 -13.19 -11.69 -13.27
CA GLU A 22 -14.47 -11.33 -12.65
C GLU A 22 -15.27 -12.56 -12.22
N LYS A 23 -15.45 -13.51 -13.15
CA LYS A 23 -16.18 -14.76 -12.88
C LYS A 23 -15.47 -15.63 -11.85
N SER A 24 -14.15 -15.74 -11.95
CA SER A 24 -13.34 -16.55 -11.03
C SER A 24 -13.40 -16.00 -9.61
N PHE A 25 -13.24 -14.69 -9.44
CA PHE A 25 -13.28 -14.04 -8.14
C PHE A 25 -14.68 -14.06 -7.53
N ARG A 26 -15.74 -13.88 -8.34
CA ARG A 26 -17.12 -14.07 -7.88
C ARG A 26 -17.36 -15.49 -7.35
N GLY A 27 -16.87 -16.51 -8.06
CA GLY A 27 -16.94 -17.89 -7.60
C GLY A 27 -16.22 -18.13 -6.26
N ILE A 28 -15.11 -17.44 -6.01
CA ILE A 28 -14.42 -17.48 -4.71
C ILE A 28 -15.28 -16.85 -3.62
N LEU A 29 -15.89 -15.69 -3.89
CA LEU A 29 -16.77 -15.00 -2.94
C LEU A 29 -18.01 -15.84 -2.60
N ASP A 30 -18.64 -16.44 -3.61
CA ASP A 30 -19.83 -17.29 -3.43
C ASP A 30 -19.51 -18.58 -2.65
N ALA A 31 -18.26 -19.05 -2.73
CA ALA A 31 -17.78 -20.23 -2.01
C ALA A 31 -17.22 -19.93 -0.61
N LEU A 32 -17.23 -18.67 -0.16
CA LEU A 32 -16.73 -18.29 1.16
C LEU A 32 -17.47 -19.05 2.26
N GLN A 33 -16.70 -19.76 3.09
CA GLN A 33 -17.25 -20.43 4.25
C GLN A 33 -17.62 -19.40 5.33
N PRO A 34 -18.74 -19.59 6.04
CA PRO A 34 -19.07 -18.77 7.19
C PRO A 34 -17.94 -18.77 8.22
N CYS A 35 -17.73 -17.64 8.88
CA CYS A 35 -16.73 -17.55 9.94
C CYS A 35 -17.15 -18.40 11.14
N GLY A 36 -16.24 -19.27 11.59
CA GLY A 36 -16.40 -20.06 12.82
C GLY A 36 -16.20 -19.23 14.09
N GLN A 37 -16.12 -19.90 15.24
CA GLN A 37 -15.92 -19.27 16.55
C GLN A 37 -14.53 -18.63 16.71
N ALA A 38 -13.52 -19.15 16.01
CA ALA A 38 -12.15 -18.68 16.07
C ALA A 38 -11.52 -18.60 14.68
N PHE A 39 -10.57 -17.68 14.51
CA PHE A 39 -9.75 -17.54 13.31
C PHE A 39 -8.28 -17.36 13.70
N GLY A 40 -7.47 -18.36 13.39
CA GLY A 40 -6.11 -18.44 13.92
C GLY A 40 -6.13 -18.53 15.45
N ARG A 41 -5.55 -17.55 16.13
CA ARG A 41 -5.48 -17.48 17.60
C ARG A 41 -6.54 -16.59 18.24
N TRP A 42 -7.42 -16.00 17.44
CA TRP A 42 -8.37 -14.98 17.89
C TRP A 42 -9.78 -15.54 17.90
N ASP A 43 -10.54 -15.17 18.92
CA ASP A 43 -11.98 -15.30 18.89
C ASP A 43 -12.52 -14.38 17.78
N VAL A 44 -13.41 -14.94 16.97
CA VAL A 44 -14.10 -14.16 15.94
C VAL A 44 -15.11 -13.24 16.64
N PRO A 45 -15.19 -11.94 16.27
CA PRO A 45 -16.21 -11.04 16.80
C PRO A 45 -17.61 -11.66 16.69
N PRO A 46 -18.44 -11.64 17.75
CA PRO A 46 -19.72 -12.33 17.76
C PRO A 46 -20.63 -11.99 16.58
N SER A 47 -20.60 -10.74 16.09
CA SER A 47 -21.36 -10.27 14.93
C SER A 47 -20.92 -10.90 13.60
N ASN A 48 -19.70 -11.44 13.53
CA ASN A 48 -19.14 -12.04 12.32
C ASN A 48 -19.32 -13.56 12.29
N ILE A 49 -19.59 -14.20 13.44
CA ILE A 49 -19.78 -15.66 13.51
C ILE A 49 -21.06 -16.03 12.77
N ASN A 50 -20.95 -16.86 11.74
CA ASN A 50 -22.04 -17.14 10.80
C ASN A 50 -22.72 -15.87 10.25
N GLY A 51 -22.00 -14.74 10.27
CA GLY A 51 -22.48 -13.46 9.76
C GLY A 51 -22.54 -13.45 8.24
N PRO A 52 -23.10 -12.39 7.65
CA PRO A 52 -23.15 -12.23 6.21
C PRO A 52 -21.74 -12.17 5.61
N ALA A 53 -21.61 -12.66 4.39
CA ALA A 53 -20.41 -12.46 3.59
C ALA A 53 -20.12 -10.96 3.41
N PRO A 54 -18.84 -10.56 3.23
CA PRO A 54 -18.51 -9.20 2.82
C PRO A 54 -19.31 -8.77 1.61
N LYS A 55 -19.76 -7.50 1.59
CA LYS A 55 -20.13 -6.86 0.34
C LYS A 55 -18.85 -6.42 -0.38
N VAL A 56 -18.49 -7.14 -1.43
CA VAL A 56 -17.41 -6.75 -2.35
C VAL A 56 -18.01 -6.48 -3.72
N GLU A 57 -17.78 -5.28 -4.24
CA GLU A 57 -18.12 -4.92 -5.61
C GLU A 57 -16.95 -5.30 -6.53
N ILE A 58 -17.20 -6.21 -7.46
CA ILE A 58 -16.21 -6.60 -8.46
C ILE A 58 -16.37 -5.68 -9.66
N VAL A 59 -15.29 -5.02 -10.04
CA VAL A 59 -15.28 -4.00 -11.09
C VAL A 59 -14.30 -4.44 -12.16
N ASN A 60 -14.80 -4.66 -13.36
CA ASN A 60 -13.94 -4.94 -14.50
C ASN A 60 -13.16 -3.67 -14.86
N MET A 61 -11.84 -3.77 -14.96
CA MET A 61 -10.96 -2.66 -15.30
C MET A 61 -11.43 -1.92 -16.55
N TYR A 62 -11.91 -2.65 -17.57
CA TYR A 62 -12.42 -2.06 -18.82
C TYR A 62 -13.49 -0.99 -18.58
N ASP A 63 -14.39 -1.22 -17.62
CA ASP A 63 -15.53 -0.34 -17.35
C ASP A 63 -15.09 1.01 -16.78
N ILE A 64 -13.93 1.05 -16.12
CA ILE A 64 -13.36 2.24 -15.45
C ILE A 64 -12.13 2.81 -16.18
N LEU A 65 -11.68 2.18 -17.26
CA LEU A 65 -10.54 2.68 -18.03
C LEU A 65 -10.82 4.10 -18.56
N PRO A 66 -9.85 5.02 -18.53
CA PRO A 66 -9.98 6.29 -19.23
C PRO A 66 -10.04 6.06 -20.74
N GLU A 67 -10.68 6.97 -21.47
CA GLU A 67 -10.84 6.90 -22.93
C GLU A 67 -9.49 6.73 -23.66
N PHE A 68 -8.43 7.35 -23.14
CA PHE A 68 -7.05 7.22 -23.63
C PHE A 68 -6.60 5.75 -23.84
N PHE A 69 -7.05 4.82 -22.99
CA PHE A 69 -6.70 3.40 -23.10
C PHE A 69 -7.78 2.54 -23.78
N ARG A 70 -8.95 3.11 -24.12
CA ARG A 70 -10.05 2.39 -24.77
C ARG A 70 -9.85 2.39 -26.28
N GLY A 71 -8.96 1.52 -26.77
CA GLY A 71 -8.77 1.25 -28.20
C GLY A 71 -9.42 -0.07 -28.65
N ASP A 72 -9.45 -0.32 -29.97
CA ASP A 72 -10.08 -1.51 -30.58
C ASP A 72 -9.52 -2.85 -30.07
N ASN A 73 -8.29 -2.86 -29.55
CA ASN A 73 -7.61 -4.05 -29.03
C ASN A 73 -7.82 -4.29 -27.53
N VAL A 74 -8.62 -3.45 -26.86
CA VAL A 74 -8.93 -3.56 -25.44
C VAL A 74 -10.42 -3.82 -25.31
N THR A 75 -10.78 -4.95 -24.71
CA THR A 75 -12.18 -5.33 -24.48
C THR A 75 -12.41 -5.70 -23.03
N ARG A 76 -13.68 -5.89 -22.67
CA ARG A 76 -14.07 -6.37 -21.33
C ARG A 76 -13.49 -7.76 -21.04
N GLU A 77 -13.33 -8.57 -22.07
CA GLU A 77 -12.79 -9.95 -22.02
C GLU A 77 -11.26 -9.98 -21.96
N SER A 78 -10.58 -8.90 -22.38
CA SER A 78 -9.12 -8.85 -22.36
C SER A 78 -8.60 -7.43 -22.36
N THR A 79 -7.88 -7.09 -21.29
CA THR A 79 -7.08 -5.87 -21.17
C THR A 79 -5.58 -6.12 -21.38
N SER A 80 -5.20 -7.33 -21.82
CA SER A 80 -3.81 -7.75 -22.00
C SER A 80 -3.01 -6.86 -22.95
N TYR A 81 -3.65 -6.24 -23.93
CA TYR A 81 -2.98 -5.26 -24.81
C TYR A 81 -2.32 -4.12 -24.02
N ILE A 82 -2.94 -3.65 -22.94
CA ILE A 82 -2.37 -2.62 -22.06
C ILE A 82 -1.17 -3.19 -21.30
N LEU A 83 -1.29 -4.41 -20.77
CA LEU A 83 -0.19 -5.10 -20.08
C LEU A 83 1.02 -5.30 -21.00
N ASP A 84 0.80 -5.77 -22.23
CA ASP A 84 1.85 -6.03 -23.21
C ASP A 84 2.53 -4.73 -23.68
N THR A 85 1.76 -3.65 -23.81
CA THR A 85 2.24 -2.34 -24.29
C THR A 85 3.04 -1.59 -23.22
N TYR A 86 2.53 -1.53 -21.99
CA TYR A 86 3.08 -0.67 -20.94
C TYR A 86 3.83 -1.44 -19.84
N GLY A 87 3.71 -2.77 -19.83
CA GLY A 87 4.33 -3.63 -18.83
C GLY A 87 3.58 -3.71 -17.50
N LYS A 88 3.97 -4.68 -16.67
CA LYS A 88 3.28 -5.06 -15.42
C LYS A 88 3.06 -3.88 -14.46
N PHE A 89 4.09 -3.07 -14.22
CA PHE A 89 4.01 -2.01 -13.21
C PHE A 89 3.13 -0.85 -13.63
N ALA A 90 3.24 -0.41 -14.88
CA ALA A 90 2.36 0.62 -15.42
C ALA A 90 0.91 0.11 -15.46
N TYR A 91 0.69 -1.13 -15.87
CA TYR A 91 -0.64 -1.76 -15.87
C TYR A 91 -1.29 -1.76 -14.47
N GLN A 92 -0.54 -2.11 -13.42
CA GLN A 92 -1.01 -2.01 -12.03
C GLN A 92 -1.31 -0.56 -11.62
N SER A 93 -0.45 0.38 -12.02
CA SER A 93 -0.64 1.81 -11.71
C SER A 93 -1.89 2.38 -12.40
N ILE A 94 -2.16 1.97 -13.64
CA ILE A 94 -3.37 2.34 -14.39
C ILE A 94 -4.61 1.84 -13.64
N LYS A 95 -4.64 0.59 -13.15
CA LYS A 95 -5.77 0.08 -12.35
C LYS A 95 -6.06 0.94 -11.13
N LYS A 96 -5.01 1.31 -10.39
CA LYS A 96 -5.12 2.12 -9.16
C LYS A 96 -5.55 3.56 -9.46
N LEU A 97 -4.98 4.19 -10.47
CA LEU A 97 -5.33 5.56 -10.86
C LEU A 97 -6.71 5.64 -11.50
N ALA A 98 -7.06 4.72 -12.41
CA ALA A 98 -8.37 4.68 -13.06
C ALA A 98 -9.49 4.47 -12.04
N SER A 99 -9.31 3.55 -11.08
CA SER A 99 -10.28 3.38 -9.98
C SER A 99 -10.40 4.62 -9.11
N ALA A 100 -9.27 5.21 -8.71
CA ALA A 100 -9.23 6.43 -7.91
C ALA A 100 -9.87 7.65 -8.62
N MET A 101 -9.81 7.71 -9.95
CA MET A 101 -10.48 8.76 -10.73
C MET A 101 -11.96 8.48 -11.01
N HIS A 102 -12.37 7.21 -10.98
CA HIS A 102 -13.74 6.80 -11.28
C HIS A 102 -14.69 6.91 -10.08
N PHE A 103 -14.25 6.47 -8.90
CA PHE A 103 -15.11 6.39 -7.72
C PHE A 103 -15.25 7.72 -6.97
N GLU A 104 -16.40 7.91 -6.34
CA GLU A 104 -16.66 9.04 -5.44
C GLU A 104 -16.34 8.63 -4.00
N TYR A 105 -15.32 9.26 -3.41
CA TYR A 105 -14.89 9.02 -2.04
C TYR A 105 -14.22 10.28 -1.47
N ASP A 106 -14.11 10.36 -0.15
CA ASP A 106 -13.23 11.35 0.49
C ASP A 106 -11.83 10.78 0.66
N HIS A 107 -11.75 9.56 1.21
CA HIS A 107 -10.52 8.82 1.41
C HIS A 107 -10.67 7.38 0.91
N ALA A 108 -9.64 6.86 0.25
CA ALA A 108 -9.56 5.47 -0.20
C ALA A 108 -8.23 4.86 0.22
N LEU A 109 -8.18 3.54 0.37
CA LEU A 109 -6.97 2.78 0.66
C LEU A 109 -6.71 1.83 -0.51
N TRP A 110 -5.58 1.98 -1.19
CA TRP A 110 -5.10 0.93 -2.08
C TRP A 110 -4.54 -0.22 -1.25
N LEU A 111 -5.14 -1.39 -1.41
CA LEU A 111 -4.75 -2.61 -0.72
C LEU A 111 -4.36 -3.66 -1.77
N ASP A 112 -3.12 -4.14 -1.70
CA ASP A 112 -2.70 -5.26 -2.55
C ASP A 112 -3.46 -6.54 -2.19
N SER A 113 -3.60 -7.44 -3.17
CA SER A 113 -4.35 -8.70 -3.02
C SER A 113 -3.76 -9.68 -2.01
N GLU A 114 -2.50 -9.48 -1.62
CA GLU A 114 -1.73 -10.33 -0.70
C GLU A 114 -1.74 -9.75 0.72
N ALA A 115 -2.94 -9.54 1.26
CA ALA A 115 -3.14 -9.01 2.60
C ALA A 115 -3.72 -10.05 3.56
N ILE A 116 -3.26 -10.06 4.81
CA ILE A 116 -3.78 -10.92 5.87
C ILE A 116 -4.08 -10.12 7.13
N ALA A 117 -5.23 -10.40 7.75
CA ALA A 117 -5.59 -9.76 9.02
C ALA A 117 -4.74 -10.30 10.16
N VAL A 118 -4.19 -9.43 10.99
CA VAL A 118 -3.34 -9.82 12.12
C VAL A 118 -4.17 -10.16 13.35
N ARG A 119 -5.17 -9.33 13.65
CA ARG A 119 -5.99 -9.34 14.87
C ARG A 119 -7.41 -8.86 14.55
N PRO A 120 -8.40 -9.02 15.45
CA PRO A 120 -9.67 -8.32 15.33
C PRO A 120 -9.47 -6.79 15.25
N PHE A 121 -9.95 -6.15 14.20
CA PHE A 121 -9.68 -4.74 13.92
C PHE A 121 -10.88 -4.01 13.29
N ARG A 122 -10.83 -2.67 13.30
CA ARG A 122 -11.78 -1.81 12.57
C ARG A 122 -11.04 -1.11 11.45
N LEU A 123 -11.42 -1.34 10.20
CA LEU A 123 -10.72 -0.75 9.05
C LEU A 123 -10.84 0.79 9.07
N ARG A 124 -11.97 1.34 9.52
CA ARG A 124 -12.12 2.79 9.67
C ARG A 124 -11.13 3.41 10.64
N GLN A 125 -10.63 2.66 11.62
CA GLN A 125 -9.60 3.15 12.52
C GLN A 125 -8.29 3.46 11.78
N THR A 126 -7.99 2.76 10.68
CA THR A 126 -6.86 3.06 9.78
C THR A 126 -7.04 4.42 9.13
N PHE A 127 -8.23 4.71 8.60
CA PHE A 127 -8.55 6.02 8.04
C PHE A 127 -8.51 7.11 9.11
N ASP A 128 -9.20 6.94 10.24
CA ASP A 128 -9.26 7.92 11.33
C ASP A 128 -7.86 8.32 11.83
N THR A 129 -6.99 7.31 11.97
CA THR A 129 -5.62 7.51 12.43
C THR A 129 -4.80 8.30 11.39
N HIS A 130 -4.93 7.95 10.11
CA HIS A 130 -4.23 8.67 9.03
C HIS A 130 -4.74 10.10 8.89
N ILE A 131 -6.05 10.31 8.86
CA ILE A 131 -6.68 11.64 8.68
C ILE A 131 -6.26 12.60 9.78
N LYS A 132 -6.12 12.12 11.02
CA LYS A 132 -5.70 12.93 12.16
C LYS A 132 -4.27 13.44 12.06
N ALA A 133 -3.37 12.66 11.45
CA ALA A 133 -1.94 12.97 11.36
C ALA A 133 -1.32 12.36 10.10
N PRO A 134 -1.68 12.85 8.90
CA PRO A 134 -1.22 12.24 7.67
C PRO A 134 0.26 12.53 7.47
N ALA A 135 1.00 11.55 6.95
CA ALA A 135 2.44 11.64 6.77
C ALA A 135 2.88 11.03 5.44
N VAL A 136 3.79 11.74 4.76
CA VAL A 136 4.58 11.22 3.64
C VAL A 136 5.96 10.91 4.18
N PHE A 137 6.31 9.62 4.18
CA PHE A 137 7.66 9.18 4.52
C PHE A 137 8.54 9.20 3.28
N ARG A 138 9.79 9.62 3.47
CA ARG A 138 10.83 9.56 2.45
C ARG A 138 12.14 9.07 3.03
N SER A 139 12.96 8.43 2.22
CA SER A 139 14.19 7.80 2.66
C SER A 139 15.35 8.12 1.73
N ARG A 140 16.56 8.20 2.26
CA ARG A 140 17.80 8.31 1.48
C ARG A 140 18.26 6.95 0.94
N MET A 141 17.62 5.85 1.33
CA MET A 141 17.90 4.51 0.80
C MET A 141 17.31 4.26 -0.59
N ARG A 142 17.38 5.24 -1.49
CA ARG A 142 17.18 5.03 -2.94
C ARG A 142 18.39 4.28 -3.51
N ASN A 143 18.43 2.96 -3.33
CA ASN A 143 19.63 2.16 -3.56
C ASN A 143 19.68 1.39 -4.89
N THR A 144 18.75 1.66 -5.81
CA THR A 144 18.75 1.12 -7.17
C THR A 144 18.45 2.19 -8.22
N ASP A 145 18.93 1.99 -9.45
CA ASP A 145 18.65 2.89 -10.58
C ASP A 145 17.16 2.93 -10.92
N PHE A 146 16.49 1.78 -10.83
CA PHE A 146 15.04 1.66 -11.00
C PHE A 146 14.24 2.61 -10.10
N MET A 147 14.59 2.68 -8.80
CA MET A 147 13.95 3.62 -7.88
C MET A 147 14.22 5.08 -8.27
N GLY A 148 15.44 5.37 -8.75
CA GLY A 148 15.79 6.70 -9.27
C GLY A 148 15.00 7.08 -10.51
N GLU A 149 14.81 6.14 -11.44
CA GLU A 149 14.01 6.33 -12.65
C GLU A 149 12.55 6.60 -12.31
N ILE A 150 11.93 5.83 -11.40
CA ILE A 150 10.54 6.06 -10.96
C ILE A 150 10.37 7.47 -10.39
N MET A 151 11.27 7.89 -9.49
CA MET A 151 11.19 9.22 -8.88
C MET A 151 11.38 10.33 -9.91
N ASN A 152 12.36 10.18 -10.81
CA ASN A 152 12.63 11.14 -11.87
C ASN A 152 11.45 11.26 -12.85
N ASN A 153 10.89 10.13 -13.26
CA ASN A 153 9.73 10.08 -14.13
C ASN A 153 8.50 10.69 -13.45
N SER A 154 8.29 10.41 -12.16
CA SER A 154 7.23 11.05 -11.37
C SER A 154 7.40 12.57 -11.33
N ALA A 155 8.62 13.07 -11.13
CA ALA A 155 8.90 14.51 -11.16
C ALA A 155 8.62 15.14 -12.54
N LYS A 156 8.99 14.46 -13.63
CA LYS A 156 8.69 14.91 -15.00
C LYS A 156 7.21 14.95 -15.30
N VAL A 157 6.42 13.95 -14.86
CA VAL A 157 4.95 13.98 -14.96
C VAL A 157 4.42 15.23 -14.25
N LEU A 158 4.96 15.55 -13.08
CA LEU A 158 4.64 16.77 -12.34
C LEU A 158 5.24 18.05 -12.93
N GLY A 159 5.85 18.02 -14.12
CA GLY A 159 6.43 19.21 -14.76
C GLY A 159 7.60 19.82 -13.97
N ARG A 160 8.33 19.01 -13.20
CA ARG A 160 9.39 19.45 -12.28
C ARG A 160 10.69 18.67 -12.48
N SER A 161 11.79 19.25 -11.98
CA SER A 161 13.06 18.51 -11.82
C SER A 161 13.01 17.66 -10.55
N ILE A 162 13.65 16.50 -10.58
CA ILE A 162 13.87 15.69 -9.39
C ILE A 162 14.68 16.45 -8.31
N ASP A 163 15.49 17.44 -8.70
CA ASP A 163 16.29 18.25 -7.78
C ASP A 163 15.43 19.00 -6.76
N SER A 164 14.19 19.38 -7.15
CA SER A 164 13.22 20.04 -6.27
C SER A 164 12.78 19.14 -5.11
N PHE A 165 12.95 17.82 -5.24
CA PHE A 165 12.51 16.83 -4.27
C PHE A 165 13.67 16.20 -3.49
N GLY A 166 14.90 16.36 -3.98
CA GLY A 166 16.08 15.64 -3.49
C GLY A 166 16.30 14.35 -4.29
N PRO A 167 17.29 14.30 -5.19
CA PRO A 167 17.44 13.20 -6.15
C PRO A 167 17.79 11.84 -5.55
N LEU A 168 18.21 11.83 -4.28
CA LEU A 168 18.51 10.62 -3.52
C LEU A 168 17.33 10.13 -2.69
N LEU A 169 16.21 10.85 -2.69
CA LEU A 169 15.06 10.52 -1.84
C LEU A 169 14.09 9.59 -2.56
N TRP A 170 13.59 8.61 -1.83
CA TRP A 170 12.56 7.67 -2.23
C TRP A 170 11.30 7.90 -1.38
N THR A 171 10.11 7.91 -1.99
CA THR A 171 8.85 8.26 -1.30
C THR A 171 7.85 7.12 -1.15
N LEU A 172 8.20 5.90 -1.54
CA LEU A 172 7.40 4.71 -1.25
C LEU A 172 8.00 4.01 -0.03
N GLU A 173 7.71 4.56 1.15
CA GLU A 173 8.27 4.07 2.41
C GLU A 173 7.23 3.38 3.29
N SER A 174 5.95 3.72 3.12
CA SER A 174 4.83 3.09 3.83
C SER A 174 3.97 2.33 2.84
N VAL A 175 3.42 1.21 3.28
CA VAL A 175 2.40 0.41 2.59
C VAL A 175 0.97 0.84 2.94
N GLN A 176 0.82 1.87 3.78
CA GLN A 176 -0.47 2.47 4.10
C GLN A 176 -0.82 3.53 3.05
N TRP A 177 -1.15 3.07 1.84
CA TRP A 177 -1.45 3.91 0.67
C TRP A 177 -2.87 4.49 0.72
N ILE A 178 -3.09 5.35 1.71
CA ILE A 178 -4.33 6.12 1.83
C ILE A 178 -4.23 7.36 0.95
N ILE A 179 -5.20 7.50 0.05
CA ILE A 179 -5.33 8.64 -0.86
C ILE A 179 -6.55 9.46 -0.51
N GLU A 180 -6.45 10.78 -0.69
CA GLU A 180 -7.55 11.72 -0.58
C GLU A 180 -7.94 12.20 -1.97
N ARG A 181 -9.24 12.23 -2.26
CA ARG A 181 -9.73 12.57 -3.60
C ARG A 181 -9.33 13.98 -4.02
N ASP A 182 -9.34 14.94 -3.10
CA ASP A 182 -8.99 16.33 -3.39
C ASP A 182 -7.52 16.47 -3.78
N VAL A 183 -6.61 15.70 -3.16
CA VAL A 183 -5.20 15.65 -3.55
C VAL A 183 -5.05 15.06 -4.95
N LEU A 184 -5.74 13.94 -5.25
CA LEU A 184 -5.69 13.30 -6.56
C LEU A 184 -6.22 14.23 -7.68
N ARG A 185 -7.36 14.91 -7.43
CA ARG A 185 -7.95 15.85 -8.39
C ARG A 185 -7.05 17.06 -8.64
N ASP A 186 -6.42 17.61 -7.60
CA ASP A 186 -5.42 18.67 -7.77
C ASP A 186 -4.21 18.18 -8.55
N MET A 187 -3.73 16.95 -8.29
CA MET A 187 -2.60 16.35 -9.02
C MET A 187 -2.88 16.23 -10.52
N VAL A 188 -4.02 15.68 -10.90
CA VAL A 188 -4.41 15.53 -12.32
C VAL A 188 -4.47 16.90 -12.99
N ARG A 189 -5.22 17.86 -12.41
CA ARG A 189 -5.35 19.22 -12.95
C ARG A 189 -4.01 19.95 -13.04
N TYR A 190 -3.14 19.75 -12.05
CA TYR A 190 -1.81 20.34 -12.04
C TYR A 190 -0.99 19.84 -13.22
N VAL A 191 -0.95 18.52 -13.44
CA VAL A 191 -0.22 17.91 -14.56
C VAL A 191 -0.77 18.46 -15.89
N GLU A 192 -2.08 18.49 -16.05
CA GLU A 192 -2.69 18.97 -17.29
C GLU A 192 -2.37 20.43 -17.56
N ALA A 193 -2.40 21.28 -16.53
CA ALA A 193 -2.05 22.69 -16.64
C ALA A 193 -0.55 22.90 -16.91
N ALA A 194 0.33 22.12 -16.28
CA ALA A 194 1.77 22.25 -16.42
C ALA A 194 2.27 21.86 -17.82
N HIS A 195 1.59 20.91 -18.48
CA HIS A 195 1.99 20.38 -19.78
C HIS A 195 1.09 20.83 -20.94
N GLY A 196 -0.09 21.41 -20.65
CA GLY A 196 -1.09 21.76 -21.66
C GLY A 196 -1.68 20.56 -22.41
N ARG A 197 -1.71 19.39 -21.75
CA ARG A 197 -2.05 18.09 -22.34
C ARG A 197 -2.79 17.23 -21.32
N ASP A 198 -3.51 16.19 -21.75
CA ASP A 198 -4.20 15.30 -20.81
C ASP A 198 -3.22 14.51 -19.92
N PHE A 199 -3.67 14.16 -18.72
CA PHE A 199 -2.86 13.49 -17.72
C PHE A 199 -2.26 12.16 -18.21
N TRP A 200 -3.05 11.32 -18.89
CA TRP A 200 -2.64 9.96 -19.25
C TRP A 200 -1.58 9.95 -20.34
N SER A 201 -1.68 10.85 -21.31
CA SER A 201 -0.64 11.03 -22.31
C SER A 201 0.70 11.46 -21.69
N VAL A 202 0.68 12.43 -20.77
CA VAL A 202 1.91 12.86 -20.06
C VAL A 202 2.48 11.73 -19.18
N TRP A 203 1.61 11.02 -18.46
CA TRP A 203 2.01 9.94 -17.57
C TRP A 203 2.66 8.78 -18.34
N THR A 204 2.07 8.38 -19.47
CA THR A 204 2.60 7.29 -20.31
C THR A 204 3.91 7.66 -21.02
N GLU A 205 4.05 8.89 -21.53
CA GLU A 205 5.31 9.36 -22.12
C GLU A 205 6.48 9.35 -21.15
N ASN A 206 6.19 9.47 -19.86
CA ASN A 206 7.18 9.37 -18.80
C ASN A 206 7.25 7.96 -18.21
N HIS A 207 6.99 6.93 -19.03
CA HIS A 207 7.12 5.51 -18.69
C HIS A 207 6.22 5.01 -17.55
N GLY A 208 5.12 5.71 -17.27
CA GLY A 208 4.12 5.26 -16.32
C GLY A 208 4.65 4.99 -14.91
N PRO A 209 5.19 6.01 -14.20
CA PRO A 209 5.75 5.82 -12.87
C PRO A 209 4.66 5.41 -11.86
N PHE A 210 5.10 4.78 -10.76
CA PHE A 210 4.20 4.35 -9.69
C PHE A 210 3.34 5.52 -9.19
N GLU A 211 2.04 5.28 -9.12
CA GLU A 211 1.02 6.27 -8.79
C GLU A 211 1.24 6.88 -7.40
N ILE A 212 1.72 6.08 -6.45
CA ILE A 212 1.92 6.50 -5.07
C ILE A 212 3.16 7.39 -4.93
N ASN A 213 4.21 7.15 -5.72
CA ASN A 213 5.38 8.03 -5.78
C ASN A 213 4.97 9.39 -6.35
N LEU A 214 4.18 9.39 -7.42
CA LEU A 214 3.62 10.59 -8.03
C LEU A 214 2.75 11.38 -7.04
N TYR A 215 1.82 10.70 -6.36
CA TYR A 215 0.95 11.27 -5.33
C TYR A 215 1.74 11.89 -4.18
N ASN A 216 2.74 11.18 -3.64
CA ASN A 216 3.56 11.67 -2.55
C ASN A 216 4.42 12.87 -2.95
N LEU A 217 5.02 12.85 -4.15
CA LEU A 217 5.76 14.00 -4.66
C LEU A 217 4.87 15.22 -4.87
N HIS A 218 3.63 15.01 -5.35
CA HIS A 218 2.66 16.09 -5.50
C HIS A 218 2.36 16.76 -4.16
N ILE A 219 2.07 15.98 -3.11
CA ILE A 219 1.87 16.53 -1.75
C ILE A 219 3.08 17.34 -1.29
N VAL A 220 4.29 16.80 -1.46
CA VAL A 220 5.53 17.47 -1.04
C VAL A 220 5.70 18.81 -1.76
N ALA A 221 5.46 18.87 -3.06
CA ALA A 221 5.52 20.11 -3.84
C ALA A 221 4.45 21.11 -3.38
N ARG A 222 3.19 20.70 -3.34
CA ARG A 222 2.06 21.59 -3.03
C ARG A 222 2.10 22.13 -1.60
N LYS A 223 2.71 21.39 -0.66
CA LYS A 223 2.97 21.86 0.71
C LYS A 223 3.93 23.07 0.74
N LEU A 224 4.88 23.15 -0.18
CA LEU A 224 5.83 24.26 -0.28
C LEU A 224 5.26 25.42 -1.10
N GLU A 225 4.40 25.13 -2.06
CA GLU A 225 3.85 26.10 -3.02
C GLU A 225 2.54 26.75 -2.57
N THR A 226 1.84 26.17 -1.58
CA THR A 226 0.49 26.60 -1.21
C THR A 226 0.27 26.66 0.30
N VAL A 227 -0.76 27.41 0.69
CA VAL A 227 -1.29 27.43 2.07
C VAL A 227 -2.58 26.60 2.21
N SER A 228 -2.92 25.78 1.21
CA SER A 228 -4.14 24.97 1.23
C SER A 228 -4.12 23.98 2.39
N SER A 229 -5.24 23.90 3.14
CA SER A 229 -5.42 22.95 4.24
C SER A 229 -5.35 21.49 3.78
N VAL A 230 -5.61 21.22 2.50
CA VAL A 230 -5.47 19.89 1.89
C VAL A 230 -4.04 19.39 2.00
N PHE A 231 -3.05 20.25 1.75
CA PHE A 231 -1.63 19.85 1.73
C PHE A 231 -0.89 20.19 3.04
N SER A 232 -1.25 21.31 3.68
CA SER A 232 -0.53 21.79 4.87
C SER A 232 -0.63 20.84 6.07
N LYS A 233 -1.67 19.99 6.13
CA LYS A 233 -1.85 18.95 7.16
C LYS A 233 -0.83 17.80 7.08
N TYR A 234 -0.24 17.52 5.92
CA TYR A 234 0.69 16.41 5.75
C TYR A 234 2.04 16.70 6.39
N ALA A 235 2.54 15.80 7.24
CA ALA A 235 3.94 15.80 7.66
C ALA A 235 4.81 15.18 6.56
N VAL A 236 5.96 15.78 6.25
CA VAL A 236 6.96 15.19 5.35
C VAL A 236 8.15 14.76 6.21
N LEU A 237 8.36 13.46 6.34
CA LEU A 237 9.24 12.86 7.34
C LEU A 237 10.35 12.05 6.67
N GLU A 238 11.58 12.19 7.17
CA GLU A 238 12.69 11.35 6.76
C GLU A 238 12.74 10.09 7.63
N THR A 239 12.50 8.92 7.02
CA THR A 239 12.32 7.64 7.71
C THR A 239 13.45 7.37 8.70
N GLU A 240 14.70 7.47 8.24
CA GLU A 240 15.89 7.16 9.04
C GLU A 240 16.03 8.12 10.21
N ARG A 241 15.78 9.41 9.97
CA ARG A 241 15.83 10.45 11.02
C ARG A 241 14.81 10.18 12.11
N GLU A 242 13.58 9.81 11.72
CA GLU A 242 12.55 9.48 12.69
C GLU A 242 12.88 8.19 13.45
N MET A 243 13.36 7.15 12.79
CA MET A 243 13.79 5.91 13.44
C MET A 243 14.97 6.13 14.42
N ILE A 244 15.90 7.02 14.12
CA ILE A 244 16.99 7.41 15.04
C ILE A 244 16.42 7.99 16.35
N ARG A 245 15.36 8.81 16.28
CA ARG A 245 14.72 9.38 17.49
C ARG A 245 14.09 8.33 18.40
N PHE A 246 13.77 7.16 17.86
CA PHE A 246 13.28 6.01 18.62
C PHE A 246 14.40 5.08 19.08
N GLY A 247 15.67 5.38 18.79
CA GLY A 247 16.79 4.52 19.17
C GLY A 247 16.89 3.24 18.33
N ILE A 248 16.40 3.26 17.09
CA ILE A 248 16.42 2.09 16.17
C ILE A 248 17.71 2.03 15.35
N ALA A 249 18.49 3.11 15.34
CA ALA A 249 19.75 3.23 14.59
C ALA A 249 20.72 2.03 14.70
N PRO A 250 20.87 1.35 15.86
CA PRO A 250 21.74 0.18 15.97
C PRO A 250 21.37 -0.99 15.02
N ALA A 251 20.13 -1.06 14.53
CA ALA A 251 19.68 -2.09 13.59
C ALA A 251 19.79 -1.68 12.11
N PHE A 252 20.21 -0.45 11.80
CA PHE A 252 20.34 -0.01 10.40
C PHE A 252 21.31 -0.83 9.56
N PRO A 253 22.42 -1.40 10.09
CA PRO A 253 23.29 -2.30 9.32
C PRO A 253 22.56 -3.50 8.70
N GLU A 254 21.44 -3.95 9.28
CA GLU A 254 20.63 -5.04 8.72
C GLU A 254 19.98 -4.67 7.36
N MET A 255 19.92 -3.37 7.05
CA MET A 255 19.32 -2.81 5.84
C MET A 255 20.33 -2.55 4.72
N GLU A 256 21.63 -2.47 5.00
CA GLU A 256 22.67 -2.00 4.07
C GLU A 256 22.76 -2.83 2.78
N PHE A 257 22.50 -4.14 2.88
CA PHE A 257 22.59 -5.07 1.75
C PHE A 257 21.23 -5.40 1.12
N GLN A 258 20.13 -4.93 1.72
CA GLN A 258 18.81 -5.21 1.20
C GLN A 258 18.59 -4.34 -0.05
N LYS A 259 18.16 -4.93 -1.18
CA LYS A 259 17.71 -4.19 -2.38
C LYS A 259 16.21 -4.36 -2.62
N GLY A 260 15.62 -3.50 -3.45
CA GLY A 260 14.31 -3.76 -4.07
C GLY A 260 13.15 -2.84 -3.67
N THR A 261 13.08 -2.33 -2.44
CA THR A 261 11.98 -1.45 -1.97
C THR A 261 12.45 -0.44 -0.91
N GLY A 262 11.53 0.36 -0.33
CA GLY A 262 11.86 1.38 0.68
C GLY A 262 12.51 0.84 1.96
N PHE A 263 13.07 1.74 2.78
CA PHE A 263 13.64 1.43 4.09
C PHE A 263 12.55 0.90 5.02
N LEU A 264 11.49 1.67 5.23
CA LEU A 264 10.40 1.28 6.12
C LEU A 264 9.58 0.11 5.55
N GLU A 265 9.41 0.00 4.23
CA GLU A 265 8.77 -1.16 3.61
C GLU A 265 9.49 -2.48 3.94
N ARG A 266 10.80 -2.44 4.17
CA ARG A 266 11.60 -3.61 4.59
C ARG A 266 12.02 -3.54 6.04
N GLY A 267 11.39 -2.67 6.82
CA GLY A 267 11.73 -2.44 8.22
C GLY A 267 11.61 -3.70 9.08
N TYR A 268 10.92 -4.74 8.62
CA TYR A 268 10.89 -6.03 9.28
C TYR A 268 12.28 -6.66 9.44
N ASN A 269 13.24 -6.36 8.54
CA ASN A 269 14.63 -6.84 8.68
C ASN A 269 15.34 -6.27 9.91
N LEU A 270 14.90 -5.13 10.43
CA LEU A 270 15.44 -4.55 11.66
C LEU A 270 15.22 -5.50 12.86
N LEU A 271 14.21 -6.38 12.80
CA LEU A 271 13.91 -7.34 13.87
C LEU A 271 14.99 -8.43 14.03
N ARG A 272 15.95 -8.55 13.09
CA ARG A 272 17.18 -9.35 13.26
C ARG A 272 18.00 -8.92 14.47
N ARG A 273 17.74 -7.73 15.00
CA ARG A 273 18.20 -7.22 16.30
C ARG A 273 17.02 -7.20 17.27
N PRO A 274 16.68 -8.31 17.96
CA PRO A 274 15.47 -8.40 18.78
C PRO A 274 15.27 -7.26 19.79
N GLU A 275 16.37 -6.71 20.31
CA GLU A 275 16.39 -5.59 21.25
C GLU A 275 15.71 -4.32 20.73
N ILE A 276 15.61 -4.13 19.40
CA ILE A 276 14.98 -2.95 18.80
C ILE A 276 13.46 -3.06 18.70
N GLN A 277 12.89 -4.26 18.87
CA GLN A 277 11.47 -4.50 18.66
C GLN A 277 10.56 -3.53 19.44
N PRO A 278 10.77 -3.25 20.75
CA PRO A 278 9.90 -2.32 21.49
C PRO A 278 9.93 -0.90 20.92
N ASN A 279 11.11 -0.44 20.51
CA ASN A 279 11.32 0.87 19.91
C ASN A 279 10.68 0.96 18.53
N PHE A 280 10.76 -0.10 17.74
CA PHE A 280 10.14 -0.14 16.42
C PHE A 280 8.61 -0.19 16.50
N SER A 281 8.06 -0.96 17.44
CA SER A 281 6.63 -0.92 17.76
C SER A 281 6.17 0.47 18.21
N ALA A 282 6.98 1.17 19.02
CA ALA A 282 6.68 2.54 19.45
C ALA A 282 6.72 3.54 18.28
N PHE A 283 7.68 3.41 17.36
CA PHE A 283 7.76 4.20 16.13
C PHE A 283 6.50 4.03 15.27
N LEU A 284 6.11 2.79 14.97
CA LEU A 284 4.93 2.50 14.15
C LEU A 284 3.65 3.00 14.83
N ARG A 285 3.54 2.85 16.16
CA ARG A 285 2.42 3.39 16.94
C ARG A 285 2.36 4.91 16.92
N ARG A 286 3.50 5.60 17.03
CA ARG A 286 3.57 7.07 17.02
C ARG A 286 3.03 7.66 15.72
N TYR A 287 3.29 6.98 14.61
CA TYR A 287 2.91 7.38 13.26
C TYR A 287 1.64 6.70 12.76
N GLY A 288 0.94 5.97 13.63
CA GLY A 288 -0.34 5.38 13.29
C GLY A 288 -0.26 4.39 12.12
N GLN A 289 0.86 3.69 11.98
CA GLN A 289 1.02 2.65 10.97
C GLN A 289 0.24 1.42 11.41
N ARG A 290 -0.80 1.07 10.64
CA ARG A 290 -1.64 -0.12 10.91
C ARG A 290 -1.52 -1.19 9.85
N LEU A 291 -0.99 -0.84 8.68
CA LEU A 291 -0.59 -1.76 7.64
C LEU A 291 0.93 -1.84 7.64
N PHE A 292 1.47 -3.06 7.53
CA PHE A 292 2.92 -3.25 7.48
C PHE A 292 3.30 -4.43 6.59
N ARG A 293 4.44 -4.32 5.93
CA ARG A 293 5.01 -5.39 5.12
C ARG A 293 5.93 -6.24 5.99
N LEU A 294 5.69 -7.54 6.00
CA LEU A 294 6.48 -8.53 6.74
C LEU A 294 6.51 -9.80 5.91
N ASP A 295 7.47 -9.93 5.01
CA ASP A 295 7.50 -11.03 4.03
C ASP A 295 7.94 -12.36 4.65
N ASP A 296 8.69 -12.29 5.75
CA ASP A 296 9.37 -13.43 6.34
C ASP A 296 9.14 -13.49 7.86
N LEU A 297 8.38 -14.50 8.30
CA LEU A 297 8.13 -14.77 9.73
C LEU A 297 9.36 -15.35 10.44
N THR A 298 10.40 -15.74 9.71
CA THR A 298 11.66 -16.31 10.23
C THR A 298 12.78 -15.26 10.35
N VAL A 299 12.49 -14.00 10.04
CA VAL A 299 13.47 -12.89 10.08
C VAL A 299 14.11 -12.69 11.47
N ALA A 300 13.42 -13.13 12.53
CA ALA A 300 13.85 -13.04 13.92
C ALA A 300 13.30 -14.24 14.70
N PRO A 301 13.75 -14.47 15.95
CA PRO A 301 13.18 -15.51 16.79
C PRO A 301 11.64 -15.38 16.90
N PRO A 302 10.88 -16.49 16.89
CA PRO A 302 9.42 -16.48 16.87
C PRO A 302 8.76 -15.61 17.95
N GLU A 303 9.34 -15.54 19.14
CA GLU A 303 8.90 -14.70 20.24
C GLU A 303 9.04 -13.20 19.91
N THR A 304 10.09 -12.82 19.19
CA THR A 304 10.34 -11.44 18.75
C THR A 304 9.31 -11.02 17.70
N VAL A 305 9.09 -11.87 16.68
CA VAL A 305 8.09 -11.62 15.63
C VAL A 305 6.69 -11.59 16.23
N THR A 306 6.35 -12.54 17.09
CA THR A 306 5.05 -12.58 17.78
C THR A 306 4.84 -11.31 18.60
N ARG A 307 5.83 -10.92 19.40
CA ARG A 307 5.76 -9.71 20.22
C ARG A 307 5.62 -8.45 19.36
N PHE A 308 6.41 -8.33 18.29
CA PHE A 308 6.29 -7.22 17.34
C PHE A 308 4.87 -7.10 16.79
N ILE A 309 4.31 -8.21 16.29
CA ILE A 309 2.97 -8.24 15.70
C ILE A 309 1.90 -7.87 16.75
N LEU A 310 2.01 -8.37 17.98
CA LEU A 310 1.00 -8.14 19.02
C LEU A 310 1.12 -6.75 19.67
N ASP A 311 2.33 -6.29 19.99
CA ASP A 311 2.57 -5.03 20.68
C ASP A 311 2.40 -3.81 19.76
N THR A 312 2.65 -3.96 18.47
CA THR A 312 2.44 -2.91 17.46
C THR A 312 0.97 -2.87 17.08
N PRO A 313 0.32 -1.73 16.81
CA PRO A 313 -1.09 -1.68 16.36
C PRO A 313 -1.25 -2.05 14.87
N LEU A 314 -0.75 -3.22 14.45
CA LEU A 314 -0.88 -3.74 13.09
C LEU A 314 -2.21 -4.48 12.92
N ASP A 315 -3.02 -4.02 11.98
CA ASP A 315 -4.29 -4.64 11.61
C ASP A 315 -4.10 -5.64 10.47
N LEU A 316 -3.27 -5.29 9.49
CA LEU A 316 -3.02 -6.09 8.31
C LEU A 316 -1.51 -6.22 8.06
N LEU A 317 -1.05 -7.42 7.70
CA LEU A 317 0.19 -7.56 6.93
C LEU A 317 -0.17 -7.53 5.45
N VAL A 318 0.64 -6.84 4.64
CA VAL A 318 0.35 -6.58 3.22
C VAL A 318 1.59 -6.76 2.35
N CYS A 319 1.39 -6.84 1.04
CA CYS A 319 2.43 -6.93 0.00
C CYS A 319 3.34 -8.16 0.19
N GLY A 320 2.80 -9.36 -0.03
CA GLY A 320 3.50 -10.63 0.22
C GLY A 320 3.24 -11.21 1.60
N ALA A 321 2.03 -11.00 2.15
CA ALA A 321 1.71 -11.42 3.50
C ALA A 321 1.94 -12.94 3.71
N PRO A 322 2.76 -13.35 4.69
CA PRO A 322 3.08 -14.74 4.95
C PRO A 322 1.88 -15.45 5.59
N PRO A 323 1.86 -16.80 5.63
CA PRO A 323 0.75 -17.58 6.16
C PRO A 323 0.66 -17.52 7.71
N LEU A 324 0.46 -16.32 8.27
CA LEU A 324 0.54 -15.98 9.69
C LEU A 324 -0.30 -16.91 10.59
N HIS A 325 -1.57 -17.12 10.22
CA HIS A 325 -2.45 -17.96 11.04
C HIS A 325 -2.14 -19.46 10.93
N GLY A 326 -1.44 -19.90 9.88
CA GLY A 326 -0.89 -21.25 9.80
C GLY A 326 0.33 -21.37 10.71
N TRP A 327 1.25 -20.41 10.62
CA TRP A 327 2.46 -20.33 11.45
C TRP A 327 2.14 -20.33 12.96
N TRP A 328 1.13 -19.59 13.42
CA TRP A 328 0.70 -19.65 14.82
C TRP A 328 0.06 -20.98 15.23
N ARG A 329 -0.59 -21.72 14.30
CA ARG A 329 -1.27 -22.99 14.60
C ARG A 329 -0.31 -24.17 14.69
N HIS A 330 0.72 -24.20 13.85
CA HIS A 330 1.65 -25.33 13.75
C HIS A 330 2.87 -25.22 14.68
N GLY A 331 2.89 -24.18 15.52
CA GLY A 331 3.95 -23.96 16.50
C GLY A 331 5.14 -23.20 15.92
N GLN A 332 5.80 -22.48 16.82
CA GLN A 332 7.04 -21.73 16.60
C GLN A 332 8.25 -22.63 16.26
N ASP A 333 8.03 -23.95 16.16
CA ASP A 333 9.01 -25.00 15.88
C ASP A 333 9.02 -25.48 14.41
N ALA A 334 8.17 -24.91 13.54
CA ALA A 334 8.13 -25.30 12.13
C ALA A 334 9.06 -24.41 11.29
N SER A 335 10.26 -24.92 10.95
CA SER A 335 11.00 -24.43 9.78
C SER A 335 10.08 -24.47 8.55
N PRO A 336 10.07 -23.45 7.69
CA PRO A 336 9.22 -23.45 6.50
C PRO A 336 9.55 -24.67 5.61
N PRO A 337 8.56 -25.33 5.00
CA PRO A 337 8.82 -26.28 3.93
C PRO A 337 9.56 -25.54 2.82
N GLY A 338 10.63 -26.15 2.32
CA GLY A 338 11.46 -25.57 1.27
C GLY A 338 10.63 -25.00 0.12
N VAL A 339 11.03 -23.81 -0.30
CA VAL A 339 10.57 -23.17 -1.54
C VAL A 339 10.86 -24.12 -2.69
N VAL A 340 9.81 -24.47 -3.44
CA VAL A 340 9.92 -25.12 -4.75
C VAL A 340 10.28 -24.07 -5.79
#